data_AF-A0A8H3FGK1-F1
#
_entry.id   AF-A0A8H3FGK1-F1
#
_cell.length_a   1.000
_cell.length_b   1.000
_cell.length_c   1.000
_cell.angle_alpha   90.00
_cell.angle_beta   90.00
_cell.angle_gamma   90.00
#
_symmetry.space_group_name_H-M   'P 1'
#
loop_
_entity.id
_entity.type
_entity.pdbx_description
1 polymer ?
#
loop_
_entity_poly.entity_id
_entity_poly.type
_entity_poly.pdbx_seq_one_letter_code
_entity_poly.pdbx_strand_id
1 'polypeptide(L)'
;MNTTSLARTISRSKPPIRLHHRPISTVPPTPSDPTPPSPQRPQHPPLPSNIARNVARNPNRDAGITLVKSLMQDADRTKYNAVRDYDAKRAWLNDPGESHRVKGLERQMPRMSKWQVGDVYAPHDLSAVEAGKWRKRKSSQRDVFDILGINPLEEYKNFSMMSEFMTPMGRIRHRRDTGLRAVNQRKIAKAIRRAVGMGLLPSVHQHPEVLEVKARDRAMKLEGLGHRR
;
A
#
# COMPACT_ATOMS: atom_id res chain seq x y z
N MET A 1 71.21 -39.58 9.93
CA MET A 1 70.78 -40.58 8.93
C MET A 1 69.28 -40.40 8.76
N ASN A 2 68.86 -39.54 7.84
CA ASN A 2 68.38 -39.90 6.48
C ASN A 2 67.09 -40.74 6.57
N THR A 3 65.93 -40.13 6.42
CA THR A 3 65.18 -39.87 5.15
C THR A 3 64.16 -40.97 4.85
N THR A 4 62.91 -40.57 4.54
CA THR A 4 62.12 -40.94 3.35
C THR A 4 60.63 -41.15 3.66
N SER A 5 59.78 -40.69 2.73
CA SER A 5 58.39 -41.11 2.43
C SER A 5 57.33 -40.06 2.78
N LEU A 6 57.13 -39.07 1.91
CA LEU A 6 56.24 -39.06 0.72
C LEU A 6 54.84 -38.51 1.05
N ALA A 7 54.69 -37.20 0.80
CA ALA A 7 53.42 -36.53 0.71
C ALA A 7 52.64 -37.04 -0.52
N ARG A 8 51.40 -37.50 -0.32
CA ARG A 8 50.46 -37.80 -1.40
C ARG A 8 49.39 -36.72 -1.44
N THR A 9 49.59 -35.75 -2.33
CA THR A 9 48.58 -34.74 -2.71
C THR A 9 47.49 -35.42 -3.53
N ILE A 10 46.29 -35.56 -2.98
CA ILE A 10 45.12 -36.02 -3.73
C ILE A 10 44.55 -34.83 -4.50
N SER A 11 44.86 -34.79 -5.80
CA SER A 11 44.19 -33.95 -6.79
C SER A 11 42.70 -34.31 -6.83
N ARG A 12 41.85 -33.48 -6.22
CA ARG A 12 40.39 -33.52 -6.47
C ARG A 12 40.12 -32.82 -7.81
N SER A 13 39.99 -33.62 -8.86
CA SER A 13 39.40 -33.16 -10.12
C SER A 13 37.93 -32.80 -9.89
N LYS A 14 37.54 -31.61 -10.37
CA LYS A 14 36.15 -31.12 -10.37
C LYS A 14 35.34 -31.97 -11.36
N PRO A 15 34.18 -32.54 -10.99
CA PRO A 15 33.36 -33.27 -11.97
C PRO A 15 32.74 -32.29 -12.99
N PRO A 16 32.52 -32.73 -14.25
CA PRO A 16 31.97 -31.87 -15.29
C PRO A 16 30.51 -31.47 -15.00
N ILE A 17 30.19 -30.22 -15.30
CA ILE A 17 28.86 -29.63 -15.13
C ILE A 17 27.90 -30.31 -16.12
N ARG A 18 27.01 -31.15 -15.58
CA ARG A 18 25.93 -31.78 -16.34
C ARG A 18 24.86 -30.72 -16.60
N LEU A 19 24.79 -30.21 -17.82
CA LEU A 19 23.69 -29.36 -18.27
C LEU A 19 22.41 -30.20 -18.33
N HIS A 20 21.65 -30.18 -17.24
CA HIS A 20 20.31 -30.72 -17.22
C HIS A 20 19.38 -29.75 -17.96
N HIS A 21 19.06 -30.07 -19.20
CA HIS A 21 17.89 -29.51 -19.87
C HIS A 21 16.67 -29.88 -19.02
N ARG A 22 16.10 -28.89 -18.34
CA ARG A 22 14.84 -29.08 -17.63
C ARG A 22 13.78 -29.41 -18.68
N PRO A 23 13.04 -30.52 -18.56
CA PRO A 23 11.87 -30.72 -19.39
C PRO A 23 10.91 -29.55 -19.14
N ILE A 24 10.38 -28.99 -20.23
CA ILE A 24 9.34 -27.95 -20.18
C ILE A 24 8.23 -28.50 -19.31
N SER A 25 7.96 -27.82 -18.19
CA SER A 25 6.84 -28.12 -17.33
C SER A 25 5.57 -27.78 -18.12
N THR A 26 4.93 -28.80 -18.68
CA THR A 26 3.55 -28.70 -19.16
C THR A 26 2.69 -28.46 -17.94
N VAL A 27 2.30 -27.20 -17.75
CA VAL A 27 1.32 -26.80 -16.74
C VAL A 27 -0.03 -27.42 -17.19
N PRO A 28 -0.74 -28.19 -16.35
CA PRO A 28 -2.06 -28.66 -16.70
C PRO A 28 -3.00 -27.45 -16.89
N PRO A 29 -3.96 -27.50 -17.85
CA PRO A 29 -4.95 -26.45 -18.00
C PRO A 29 -5.73 -26.35 -16.68
N THR A 30 -5.68 -25.18 -16.07
CA THR A 30 -6.45 -24.84 -14.88
C THR A 30 -7.93 -24.94 -15.25
N PRO A 31 -8.80 -25.56 -14.42
CA PRO A 31 -10.23 -25.50 -14.64
C PRO A 31 -10.65 -24.03 -14.68
N SER A 32 -11.30 -23.64 -15.77
CA SER A 32 -11.80 -22.30 -16.00
C SER A 32 -12.78 -21.91 -14.90
N ASP A 33 -12.35 -21.05 -13.99
CA ASP A 33 -13.28 -20.24 -13.20
C ASP A 33 -14.22 -19.50 -14.18
N PRO A 34 -15.52 -19.40 -13.89
CA PRO A 34 -16.44 -18.64 -14.73
C PRO A 34 -15.91 -17.21 -14.80
N THR A 35 -15.51 -16.83 -16.02
CA THR A 35 -15.06 -15.48 -16.31
C THR A 35 -16.18 -14.53 -15.85
N PRO A 36 -15.93 -13.59 -14.93
CA PRO A 36 -16.92 -12.55 -14.69
C PRO A 36 -17.17 -11.87 -16.03
N PRO A 37 -18.43 -11.54 -16.38
CA PRO A 37 -18.72 -10.88 -17.64
C PRO A 37 -17.79 -9.68 -17.73
N SER A 38 -16.99 -9.64 -18.81
CA SER A 38 -16.15 -8.49 -19.09
C SER A 38 -17.03 -7.24 -18.95
N PRO A 39 -16.65 -6.23 -18.14
CA PRO A 39 -17.42 -5.00 -18.10
C PRO A 39 -17.37 -4.47 -19.52
N GLN A 40 -18.51 -4.58 -20.21
CA GLN A 40 -18.66 -4.02 -21.54
C GLN A 40 -18.19 -2.58 -21.40
N ARG A 41 -17.14 -2.24 -22.16
CA ARG A 41 -16.67 -0.86 -22.29
C ARG A 41 -17.93 -0.02 -22.44
N PRO A 42 -18.19 0.98 -21.59
CA PRO A 42 -19.39 1.79 -21.72
C PRO A 42 -19.38 2.34 -23.14
N GLN A 43 -20.25 1.78 -23.98
CA GLN A 43 -20.44 2.24 -25.34
C GLN A 43 -20.86 3.68 -25.15
N HIS A 44 -20.04 4.60 -25.67
CA HIS A 44 -20.43 6.00 -25.77
C HIS A 44 -21.82 6.00 -26.39
N PRO A 45 -22.82 6.67 -25.82
CA PRO A 45 -24.12 6.77 -26.47
C PRO A 45 -23.84 7.27 -27.89
N PRO A 46 -24.35 6.60 -28.94
CA PRO A 46 -24.19 7.12 -30.28
C PRO A 46 -24.69 8.57 -30.25
N LEU A 47 -23.88 9.48 -30.80
CA LEU A 47 -24.33 10.86 -31.03
C LEU A 47 -25.72 10.78 -31.66
N PRO A 48 -26.70 11.60 -31.24
CA PRO A 48 -28.07 11.48 -31.71
C PRO A 48 -28.12 11.72 -33.22
N SER A 49 -27.99 10.65 -33.99
CA SER A 49 -27.94 10.69 -35.45
C SER A 49 -29.35 10.68 -36.01
N ASN A 50 -30.26 11.51 -35.49
CA ASN A 50 -31.66 11.53 -35.91
C ASN A 50 -32.28 12.93 -35.71
N ILE A 51 -31.69 13.98 -36.29
CA ILE A 51 -32.38 15.28 -36.41
C ILE A 51 -33.10 15.41 -37.77
N ALA A 52 -32.81 14.54 -38.76
CA ALA A 52 -33.22 14.77 -40.14
C ALA A 52 -34.32 13.85 -40.71
N ARG A 53 -35.01 13.01 -39.90
CA ARG A 53 -35.93 12.00 -40.46
C ARG A 53 -37.43 12.26 -40.36
N ASN A 54 -37.88 13.32 -39.67
CA ASN A 54 -39.32 13.52 -39.42
C ASN A 54 -39.95 14.77 -40.06
N VAL A 55 -39.23 15.50 -40.93
CA VAL A 55 -39.76 16.75 -41.52
C VAL A 55 -40.66 16.54 -42.75
N ALA A 56 -40.78 15.33 -43.29
CA ALA A 56 -41.37 15.14 -44.61
C ALA A 56 -42.78 14.53 -44.67
N ARG A 57 -43.59 14.57 -43.60
CA ARG A 57 -45.00 14.09 -43.69
C ARG A 57 -45.96 14.91 -42.81
N ASN A 58 -46.70 15.81 -43.46
CA ASN A 58 -48.04 16.36 -43.11
C ASN A 58 -48.09 17.91 -42.98
N PRO A 59 -48.77 18.62 -43.92
CA PRO A 59 -48.82 20.08 -44.00
C PRO A 59 -50.06 20.67 -43.32
N ASN A 60 -50.30 20.34 -42.04
CA ASN A 60 -51.35 20.99 -41.25
C ASN A 60 -50.75 21.59 -39.97
N ARG A 61 -51.35 22.69 -39.50
CA ARG A 61 -50.86 23.77 -38.62
C ARG A 61 -50.27 23.38 -37.24
N ASP A 62 -50.01 22.10 -36.99
CA ASP A 62 -49.58 21.53 -35.70
C ASP A 62 -48.10 21.08 -35.67
N ALA A 63 -47.37 21.29 -36.77
CA ALA A 63 -45.95 20.89 -36.88
C ALA A 63 -45.04 21.63 -35.89
N GLY A 64 -45.32 22.91 -35.62
CA GLY A 64 -44.58 23.71 -34.63
C GLY A 64 -44.82 23.25 -33.19
N ILE A 65 -46.07 22.92 -32.85
CA ILE A 65 -46.46 22.43 -31.52
C ILE A 65 -45.86 21.05 -31.26
N THR A 66 -45.88 20.17 -32.27
CA THR A 66 -45.31 18.82 -32.18
C THR A 66 -43.78 18.84 -31.99
N LEU A 67 -43.07 19.72 -32.70
CA LEU A 67 -41.61 19.87 -32.57
C LEU A 67 -41.19 20.43 -31.21
N VAL A 68 -41.92 21.44 -30.69
CA VAL A 68 -41.66 21.99 -29.36
C VAL A 68 -41.95 20.93 -28.28
N LYS A 69 -43.02 20.14 -28.44
CA LYS A 69 -43.36 19.06 -27.53
C LYS A 69 -42.31 17.93 -27.53
N SER A 70 -41.76 17.56 -28.69
CA SER A 70 -40.70 16.56 -28.76
C SER A 70 -39.38 17.08 -28.19
N LEU A 71 -39.03 18.34 -28.46
CA LEU A 71 -37.83 18.98 -27.89
C LEU A 71 -37.91 19.08 -26.37
N MET A 72 -39.09 19.39 -25.83
CA MET A 72 -39.31 19.44 -24.38
C MET A 72 -39.20 18.03 -23.75
N GLN A 73 -39.74 17.00 -24.41
CA GLN A 73 -39.59 15.61 -23.99
C GLN A 73 -38.13 15.11 -24.07
N ASP A 74 -37.36 15.55 -25.05
CA ASP A 74 -35.93 15.24 -25.18
C ASP A 74 -35.08 15.99 -24.13
N ALA A 75 -35.43 17.24 -23.82
CA ALA A 75 -34.82 18.01 -22.74
C ALA A 75 -35.08 17.40 -21.36
N ASP A 76 -36.28 16.87 -21.14
CA ASP A 76 -36.60 16.16 -19.91
C ASP A 76 -35.90 14.80 -19.85
N ARG A 77 -35.89 14.04 -20.94
CA ARG A 77 -35.12 12.77 -21.04
C ARG A 77 -33.63 12.96 -20.74
N THR A 78 -33.01 14.00 -21.27
CA THR A 78 -31.58 14.28 -21.03
C THR A 78 -31.31 14.61 -19.55
N LYS A 79 -32.20 15.35 -18.88
CA LYS A 79 -32.12 15.60 -17.43
C LYS A 79 -32.30 14.31 -16.62
N TYR A 80 -33.33 13.51 -16.90
CA TYR A 80 -33.58 12.24 -16.22
C TYR A 80 -32.42 11.24 -16.41
N ASN A 81 -31.87 11.15 -17.62
CA ASN A 81 -30.71 10.31 -17.91
C ASN A 81 -29.46 10.77 -17.15
N ALA A 82 -29.21 12.08 -17.10
CA ALA A 82 -28.09 12.63 -16.33
C ALA A 82 -28.21 12.28 -14.84
N VAL A 83 -29.37 12.50 -14.22
CA VAL A 83 -29.62 12.15 -12.80
C VAL A 83 -29.42 10.66 -12.55
N ARG A 84 -29.98 9.80 -13.41
CA ARG A 84 -29.80 8.34 -13.34
C ARG A 84 -28.34 7.92 -13.43
N ASP A 85 -27.56 8.57 -14.29
CA ASP A 85 -26.13 8.28 -14.44
C ASP A 85 -25.33 8.75 -13.21
N TYR A 86 -25.71 9.87 -12.58
CA TYR A 86 -25.15 10.31 -11.29
C TYR A 86 -25.50 9.34 -10.15
N ASP A 87 -26.74 8.89 -10.06
CA ASP A 87 -27.20 7.96 -9.02
C ASP A 87 -26.57 6.57 -9.21
N ALA A 88 -26.46 6.09 -10.45
CA ALA A 88 -25.74 4.86 -10.78
C ALA A 88 -24.24 4.97 -10.44
N LYS A 89 -23.61 6.12 -10.70
CA LYS A 89 -22.21 6.38 -10.32
C LYS A 89 -22.04 6.41 -8.80
N ARG A 90 -23.00 6.98 -8.05
CA ARG A 90 -23.00 6.96 -6.57
C ARG A 90 -23.22 5.56 -6.03
N ALA A 91 -24.12 4.78 -6.61
CA ALA A 91 -24.34 3.39 -6.24
C ALA A 91 -23.08 2.53 -6.47
N TRP A 92 -22.37 2.74 -7.59
CA TRP A 92 -21.09 2.08 -7.88
C TRP A 92 -19.97 2.49 -6.90
N LEU A 93 -19.87 3.78 -6.55
CA LEU A 93 -18.91 4.27 -5.55
C LEU A 93 -19.17 3.72 -4.14
N ASN A 94 -20.44 3.43 -3.83
CA ASN A 94 -20.88 2.93 -2.52
C ASN A 94 -20.96 1.40 -2.45
N ASP A 95 -20.62 0.67 -3.53
CA ASP A 95 -20.60 -0.79 -3.51
C ASP A 95 -19.49 -1.28 -2.56
N PRO A 96 -19.84 -2.00 -1.48
CA PRO A 96 -18.84 -2.58 -0.58
C PRO A 96 -17.89 -3.54 -1.30
N GLY A 97 -18.40 -4.30 -2.28
CA GLY A 97 -17.60 -5.25 -3.06
C GLY A 97 -16.50 -4.56 -3.84
N GLU A 98 -16.83 -3.50 -4.56
CA GLU A 98 -15.86 -2.71 -5.33
C GLU A 98 -14.88 -1.99 -4.40
N SER A 99 -15.35 -1.46 -3.27
CA SER A 99 -14.50 -0.86 -2.25
C SER A 99 -13.43 -1.82 -1.73
N HIS A 100 -13.77 -3.09 -1.50
CA HIS A 100 -12.81 -4.11 -1.08
C HIS A 100 -11.83 -4.50 -2.21
N ARG A 101 -12.30 -4.56 -3.46
CA ARG A 101 -11.45 -4.81 -4.64
C ARG A 101 -10.44 -3.69 -4.86
N VAL A 102 -10.89 -2.43 -4.82
CA VAL A 102 -10.04 -1.24 -4.93
C VAL A 102 -8.99 -1.21 -3.80
N LYS A 103 -9.40 -1.47 -2.55
CA LYS A 103 -8.46 -1.58 -1.41
C LYS A 103 -7.48 -2.74 -1.57
N GLY A 104 -7.92 -3.86 -2.14
CA GLY A 104 -7.07 -5.01 -2.44
C GLY A 104 -6.00 -4.67 -3.48
N LEU A 105 -6.40 -3.98 -4.56
CA LEU A 105 -5.51 -3.51 -5.60
C LEU A 105 -4.53 -2.46 -5.07
N GLU A 106 -4.99 -1.51 -4.25
CA GLU A 106 -4.14 -0.50 -3.64
C GLU A 106 -3.01 -1.12 -2.79
N ARG A 107 -3.31 -2.19 -2.03
CA ARG A 107 -2.31 -2.93 -1.26
C ARG A 107 -1.25 -3.61 -2.14
N GLN A 108 -1.59 -3.96 -3.37
CA GLN A 108 -0.64 -4.56 -4.32
C GLN A 108 0.30 -3.51 -4.94
N MET A 109 0.02 -2.21 -4.79
CA MET A 109 0.74 -1.12 -5.45
C MET A 109 1.42 -0.17 -4.45
N PRO A 110 2.52 -0.60 -3.79
CA PRO A 110 3.10 0.10 -2.63
C PRO A 110 3.75 1.49 -2.90
N ARG A 111 4.08 1.91 -4.14
CA ARG A 111 4.28 3.37 -4.42
C ARG A 111 3.05 4.06 -4.98
N MET A 112 2.05 3.38 -5.56
CA MET A 112 0.91 4.14 -6.07
C MET A 112 0.19 4.92 -4.96
N SER A 113 0.16 4.37 -3.75
CA SER A 113 -0.36 5.05 -2.55
C SER A 113 0.56 6.18 -2.02
N LYS A 114 1.77 6.37 -2.56
CA LYS A 114 2.80 7.31 -2.06
C LYS A 114 3.37 8.29 -3.09
N TRP A 115 2.81 8.36 -4.30
CA TRP A 115 3.23 9.37 -5.28
C TRP A 115 3.17 10.77 -4.67
N GLN A 116 4.27 11.50 -4.75
CA GLN A 116 4.27 12.91 -4.37
C GLN A 116 3.91 13.74 -5.60
N VAL A 117 3.25 14.87 -5.37
CA VAL A 117 2.99 15.83 -6.44
C VAL A 117 4.35 16.33 -6.96
N GLY A 118 4.58 16.21 -8.26
CA GLY A 118 5.84 16.59 -8.91
C GLY A 118 6.78 15.42 -9.24
N ASP A 119 6.49 14.19 -8.77
CA ASP A 119 7.23 13.00 -9.22
C ASP A 119 6.93 12.72 -10.70
N VAL A 120 7.98 12.64 -11.53
CA VAL A 120 7.87 12.22 -12.94
C VAL A 120 7.97 10.69 -13.01
N TYR A 121 7.11 10.08 -13.79
CA TYR A 121 7.10 8.63 -14.02
C TYR A 121 7.37 8.30 -15.48
N ALA A 122 8.05 7.19 -15.70
CA ALA A 122 8.13 6.51 -17.00
C ALA A 122 7.17 5.29 -16.99
N PRO A 123 6.73 4.80 -18.16
CA PRO A 123 5.87 3.62 -18.23
C PRO A 123 6.44 2.39 -17.51
N HIS A 124 7.77 2.26 -17.46
CA HIS A 124 8.44 1.17 -16.74
C HIS A 124 8.27 1.23 -15.21
N ASP A 125 8.08 2.43 -14.64
CA ASP A 125 7.86 2.61 -13.20
C ASP A 125 6.55 1.96 -12.71
N LEU A 126 5.61 1.73 -13.63
CA LEU A 126 4.31 1.13 -13.33
C LEU A 126 4.35 -0.41 -13.40
N SER A 127 5.52 -1.00 -13.66
CA SER A 127 5.67 -2.45 -13.75
C SER A 127 5.63 -3.14 -12.38
N ALA A 128 5.20 -4.40 -12.36
CA ALA A 128 5.19 -5.22 -11.14
C ALA A 128 6.59 -5.40 -10.52
N VAL A 129 7.64 -5.34 -11.34
CA VAL A 129 9.03 -5.45 -10.90
C VAL A 129 9.43 -4.23 -10.07
N GLU A 130 9.13 -3.02 -10.56
CA GLU A 130 9.36 -1.77 -9.83
C GLU A 130 8.49 -1.69 -8.57
N ALA A 131 7.22 -2.09 -8.66
CA ALA A 131 6.32 -2.19 -7.52
C ALA A 131 6.90 -3.09 -6.40
N GLY A 132 7.56 -4.19 -6.77
CA GLY A 132 8.24 -5.09 -5.85
C GLY A 132 9.41 -4.45 -5.09
N LYS A 133 10.14 -3.51 -5.70
CA LYS A 133 11.27 -2.83 -5.05
C LYS A 133 10.81 -1.97 -3.87
N TRP A 134 9.63 -1.38 -3.96
CA TRP A 134 9.10 -0.47 -2.94
C TRP A 134 8.46 -1.18 -1.75
N ARG A 135 8.12 -2.46 -1.91
CA ARG A 135 7.68 -3.30 -0.78
C ARG A 135 8.79 -3.51 0.25
N LYS A 136 10.06 -3.34 -0.14
CA LYS A 136 11.20 -3.46 0.76
C LYS A 136 11.28 -2.24 1.67
N ARG A 137 11.05 -2.44 2.96
CA ARG A 137 11.32 -1.43 3.99
C ARG A 137 12.82 -1.21 4.06
N LYS A 138 13.28 -0.01 3.70
CA LYS A 138 14.66 0.41 3.97
C LYS A 138 14.74 0.95 5.40
N SER A 139 15.76 0.57 6.15
CA SER A 139 16.09 1.26 7.40
C SER A 139 16.52 2.69 7.05
N SER A 140 16.18 3.67 7.89
CA SER A 140 16.75 5.00 7.76
C SER A 140 18.28 4.90 7.85
N GLN A 141 18.99 5.60 6.98
CA GLN A 141 20.46 5.59 6.99
C GLN A 141 21.02 6.41 8.14
N ARG A 142 20.26 7.40 8.62
CA ARG A 142 20.64 8.27 9.74
C ARG A 142 19.90 7.86 11.00
N ASP A 143 20.63 7.89 12.11
CA ASP A 143 20.13 7.62 13.45
C ASP A 143 19.32 8.82 13.97
N VAL A 144 18.20 8.56 14.62
CA VAL A 144 17.32 9.59 15.19
C VAL A 144 18.06 10.40 16.27
N PHE A 145 18.88 9.77 17.11
CA PHE A 145 19.62 10.46 18.16
C PHE A 145 20.71 11.37 17.60
N ASP A 146 21.35 10.97 16.50
CA ASP A 146 22.37 11.78 15.83
C ASP A 146 21.74 13.01 15.15
N ILE A 147 20.52 12.87 14.60
CA ILE A 147 19.77 13.99 14.00
C ILE A 147 19.33 14.98 15.07
N LEU A 148 18.84 14.49 16.21
CA LEU A 148 18.35 15.32 17.31
C LEU A 148 19.47 15.89 18.18
N GLY A 149 20.70 15.37 18.09
CA GLY A 149 21.82 15.80 18.91
C GLY A 149 21.69 15.43 20.39
N ILE A 150 20.86 14.44 20.72
CA ILE A 150 20.55 14.05 22.11
C ILE A 150 21.36 12.82 22.49
N ASN A 151 21.93 12.80 23.70
CA ASN A 151 22.58 11.62 24.24
C ASN A 151 21.57 10.68 24.93
N PRO A 152 21.25 9.51 24.36
CA PRO A 152 20.23 8.61 24.94
C PRO A 152 20.57 8.11 26.35
N LEU A 153 21.84 8.18 26.77
CA LEU A 153 22.25 7.71 28.11
C LEU A 153 21.81 8.67 29.24
N GLU A 154 21.71 9.96 28.95
CA GLU A 154 21.33 10.99 29.91
C GLU A 154 19.82 11.04 30.10
N GLU A 155 19.08 10.73 29.04
CA GLU A 155 17.64 10.86 28.99
C GLU A 155 16.86 9.76 29.72
N TYR A 156 17.49 8.99 30.61
CA TYR A 156 16.88 7.81 31.27
C TYR A 156 15.60 8.10 32.09
N LYS A 157 15.32 9.37 32.38
CA LYS A 157 14.11 9.81 33.10
C LYS A 157 12.88 9.94 32.20
N ASN A 158 13.07 10.06 30.88
CA ASN A 158 11.99 10.27 29.93
C ASN A 158 11.32 8.94 29.51
N PHE A 159 10.47 8.38 30.35
CA PHE A 159 9.82 7.07 30.12
C PHE A 159 9.15 6.95 28.74
N SER A 160 8.62 8.05 28.19
CA SER A 160 8.05 8.09 26.83
C SER A 160 9.10 7.74 25.77
N MET A 161 10.28 8.35 25.82
CA MET A 161 11.38 8.04 24.90
C MET A 161 11.87 6.59 25.04
N MET A 162 12.04 6.09 26.26
CA MET A 162 12.55 4.72 26.48
C MET A 162 11.55 3.66 26.03
N SER A 163 10.26 3.89 26.26
CA SER A 163 9.19 2.95 25.93
C SER A 163 9.08 2.64 24.42
N GLU A 164 9.49 3.57 23.55
CA GLU A 164 9.49 3.40 22.09
C GLU A 164 10.52 2.34 21.64
N PHE A 165 11.63 2.23 22.37
CA PHE A 165 12.69 1.26 22.12
C PHE A 165 12.49 -0.07 22.87
N MET A 166 11.32 -0.25 23.51
CA MET A 166 10.92 -1.48 24.16
C MET A 166 9.77 -2.16 23.41
N THR A 167 9.72 -3.48 23.48
CA THR A 167 8.57 -4.25 23.03
C THR A 167 7.38 -4.02 23.99
N PRO A 168 6.15 -4.36 23.58
CA PRO A 168 5.00 -4.30 24.49
C PRO A 168 5.19 -5.12 25.77
N MET A 169 6.05 -6.14 25.73
CA MET A 169 6.41 -7.04 26.83
C MET A 169 7.62 -6.55 27.64
N GLY A 170 8.04 -5.29 27.47
CA GLY A 170 9.12 -4.69 28.24
C GLY A 170 10.55 -5.11 27.82
N ARG A 171 10.72 -5.88 26.74
CA ARG A 171 12.06 -6.28 26.27
C ARG A 171 12.68 -5.18 25.41
N ILE A 172 13.98 -4.96 25.51
CA ILE A 172 14.68 -3.99 24.63
C ILE A 172 14.64 -4.51 23.18
N ARG A 173 14.19 -3.67 22.24
CA ARG A 173 14.09 -4.01 20.82
C ARG A 173 15.47 -4.25 20.19
N HIS A 174 15.55 -5.16 19.22
CA HIS A 174 16.81 -5.42 18.54
C HIS A 174 17.18 -4.26 17.60
N ARG A 175 18.48 -4.10 17.31
CA ARG A 175 18.97 -3.03 16.41
C ARG A 175 18.27 -3.03 15.04
N ARG A 176 17.90 -4.20 14.53
CA ARG A 176 17.14 -4.35 13.27
C ARG A 176 15.77 -3.69 13.30
N ASP A 177 15.15 -3.63 14.48
CA ASP A 177 13.80 -3.08 14.66
C ASP A 177 13.85 -1.58 14.98
N THR A 178 14.91 -1.14 15.68
CA THR A 178 15.10 0.27 16.06
C THR A 178 15.76 1.11 14.98
N GLY A 179 16.58 0.50 14.11
CA GLY A 179 17.31 1.21 13.05
C GLY A 179 18.44 2.11 13.55
N LEU A 180 18.76 2.11 14.85
CA LEU A 180 19.78 2.98 15.44
C LEU A 180 21.20 2.53 15.08
N ARG A 181 22.18 3.41 15.22
CA ARG A 181 23.61 3.07 15.17
C ARG A 181 23.98 2.18 16.35
N ALA A 182 24.93 1.26 16.17
CA ALA A 182 25.31 0.29 17.21
C ALA A 182 25.77 0.97 18.52
N VAL A 183 26.43 2.12 18.43
CA VAL A 183 26.87 2.93 19.57
C VAL A 183 25.66 3.44 20.36
N ASN A 184 24.71 4.09 19.69
CA ASN A 184 23.52 4.64 20.31
C ASN A 184 22.57 3.55 20.81
N GLN A 185 22.48 2.41 20.10
CA GLN A 185 21.75 1.23 20.56
C GLN A 185 22.28 0.72 21.92
N ARG A 186 23.60 0.72 22.15
CA ARG A 186 24.16 0.35 23.46
C ARG A 186 23.84 1.38 24.54
N LYS A 187 23.90 2.67 24.19
CA LYS A 187 23.56 3.78 25.10
C LYS A 187 22.10 3.72 25.53
N ILE A 188 21.15 3.60 24.60
CA ILE A 188 19.72 3.47 24.92
C ILE A 188 19.44 2.21 25.73
N ALA A 189 20.08 1.08 25.42
CA ALA A 189 19.93 -0.13 26.20
C ALA A 189 20.44 0.04 27.64
N LYS A 190 21.53 0.79 27.84
CA LYS A 190 22.05 1.13 29.17
C LYS A 190 21.12 2.09 29.92
N ALA A 191 20.54 3.08 29.22
CA ALA A 191 19.55 4.00 29.78
C ALA A 191 18.28 3.28 30.24
N ILE A 192 17.73 2.38 29.41
CA ILE A 192 16.55 1.57 29.76
C ILE A 192 16.85 0.70 31.00
N ARG A 193 17.99 0.01 31.02
CA ARG A 193 18.38 -0.80 32.19
C ARG A 193 18.54 0.05 33.47
N ARG A 194 19.05 1.28 33.35
CA ARG A 194 19.13 2.23 34.46
C ARG A 194 17.73 2.63 34.94
N ALA A 195 16.84 3.00 34.03
CA ALA A 195 15.47 3.41 34.37
C ALA A 195 14.69 2.28 35.08
N VAL A 196 14.81 1.04 34.58
CA VAL A 196 14.22 -0.15 35.22
C VAL A 196 14.83 -0.40 36.60
N GLY A 197 16.15 -0.35 36.73
CA GLY A 197 16.83 -0.55 38.01
C GLY A 197 16.53 0.53 39.06
N MET A 198 16.16 1.73 38.62
CA MET A 198 15.72 2.83 39.50
C MET A 198 14.21 2.79 39.82
N GLY A 199 13.45 1.85 39.24
CA GLY A 199 12.01 1.76 39.44
C GLY A 199 11.17 2.77 38.65
N LEU A 200 11.77 3.48 37.68
CA LEU A 200 11.05 4.46 36.85
C LEU A 200 10.27 3.82 35.70
N LEU A 201 10.62 2.58 35.32
CA LEU A 201 10.05 1.91 34.14
C LEU A 201 9.74 0.44 34.44
N PRO A 202 8.56 -0.07 34.06
CA PRO A 202 8.22 -1.48 34.26
C PRO A 202 9.09 -2.41 33.41
N SER A 203 9.44 -3.58 33.98
CA SER A 203 10.27 -4.57 33.29
C SER A 203 9.49 -5.49 32.35
N VAL A 204 8.18 -5.68 32.57
CA VAL A 204 7.39 -6.73 31.89
C VAL A 204 6.36 -6.17 30.90
N HIS A 205 6.10 -4.87 30.95
CA HIS A 205 5.20 -4.16 30.04
C HIS A 205 5.75 -2.76 29.75
N GLN A 206 5.13 -2.02 28.82
CA GLN A 206 5.44 -0.59 28.62
C GLN A 206 4.88 0.26 29.76
N HIS A 207 5.38 1.48 29.92
CA HIS A 207 4.87 2.41 30.93
C HIS A 207 3.34 2.62 30.78
N PRO A 208 2.55 2.59 31.87
CA PRO A 208 1.08 2.62 31.80
C PRO A 208 0.56 3.88 31.08
N GLU A 209 1.09 5.05 31.38
CA GLU A 209 0.67 6.30 30.71
C GLU A 209 0.89 6.25 29.19
N VAL A 210 1.95 5.57 28.75
CA VAL A 210 2.23 5.40 27.31
C VAL A 210 1.20 4.45 26.69
N LEU A 211 0.77 3.42 27.41
CA LEU A 211 -0.27 2.50 26.95
C LEU A 211 -1.61 3.22 26.82
N GLU A 212 -1.96 4.07 27.78
CA GLU A 212 -3.18 4.88 27.76
C GLU A 212 -3.19 5.86 26.58
N VAL A 213 -2.08 6.59 26.35
CA VAL A 213 -1.94 7.47 25.19
C VAL A 213 -2.09 6.68 23.89
N LYS A 214 -1.42 5.51 23.79
CA LYS A 214 -1.54 4.64 22.61
C LYS A 214 -2.96 4.09 22.42
N ALA A 215 -3.67 3.76 23.50
CA ALA A 215 -5.04 3.29 23.46
C ALA A 215 -5.98 4.41 22.99
N ARG A 216 -5.82 5.62 23.54
CA ARG A 216 -6.55 6.82 23.14
C ARG A 216 -6.34 7.14 21.66
N ASP A 217 -5.08 7.15 21.20
CA ASP A 217 -4.75 7.43 19.81
C ASP A 217 -5.35 6.38 18.86
N ARG A 218 -5.42 5.12 19.28
CA ARG A 218 -6.08 4.05 18.53
C ARG A 218 -7.60 4.25 18.50
N ALA A 219 -8.23 4.60 19.62
CA ALA A 219 -9.65 4.88 19.68
C ALA A 219 -10.03 6.05 18.76
N MET A 220 -9.29 7.16 18.84
CA MET A 220 -9.47 8.32 17.96
C MET A 220 -9.32 7.95 16.48
N LYS A 221 -8.38 7.06 16.13
CA LYS A 221 -8.19 6.60 14.75
C LYS A 221 -9.35 5.72 14.25
N LEU A 222 -9.99 4.96 15.14
CA LEU A 222 -11.16 4.15 14.80
C LEU A 222 -12.43 5.00 14.64
N GLU A 223 -12.55 6.09 15.41
CA GLU A 223 -13.68 7.02 15.36
C GLU A 223 -13.62 8.00 14.16
N GLY A 224 -12.54 7.98 13.37
CA GLY A 224 -12.43 8.80 12.15
C GLY A 224 -12.27 10.32 12.41
N LEU A 225 -12.21 10.75 13.66
CA LEU A 225 -11.90 12.12 14.07
C LEU A 225 -10.38 12.33 14.04
N GLY A 226 -9.84 12.52 12.84
CA GLY A 226 -8.46 12.94 12.65
C GLY A 226 -8.26 14.38 13.09
N HIS A 227 -7.29 14.63 13.98
CA HIS A 227 -6.75 15.96 14.28
C HIS A 227 -6.25 16.60 12.97
N ARG A 228 -7.05 17.49 12.37
CA ARG A 228 -6.53 18.47 11.42
C ARG A 228 -5.67 19.41 12.24
N ARG A 229 -4.35 19.21 12.19
CA ARG A 229 -3.41 20.28 12.49
C ARG A 229 -3.44 21.29 11.36
#